data_AF-A0A2V8LTE6-F1
#
_entry.id   AF-A0A2V8LTE6-F1
#
_cell.length_a   1.000
_cell.length_b   1.000
_cell.length_c   1.000
_cell.angle_alpha   90.00
_cell.angle_beta   90.00
_cell.angle_gamma   90.00
#
_symmetry.space_group_name_H-M   'P 1'
#
loop_
_entity.id
_entity.type
_entity.pdbx_description
1 polymer ?
#
loop_
_entity_poly.entity_id
_entity_poly.type
_entity_poly.pdbx_seq_one_letter_code
_entity_poly.pdbx_strand_id
1 'polypeptide(L)'
;MLSQLQQKDKEAALGFYKAIVDKLRSASLARDPAAVRLAVNLIQSFQPPEADEQVYRDLIGIVLESALTSGCANEASEHNYYLCWQIASIFSKLEKYYAPRAAELRRRALDGQSGEGLRAAAFQQVNETIDRGTIDEILALATKYPEMQGRIYWSAMLKAEQSGDVARARQIASDFPDEAQRRSMLAHIEADQKWRSMSDERLAELQQLLSRMRRPEERISFLLQVADQVGGNDRKAALGLLSQAEQLISSIKPGTEQMEGQIRLAMLYCSLKSDRGFAIMESLMPRLNELVAAAAALDGFENSYLRDGEWTMTSAGSIGRLLTDLAQNAGYFTRRDFDRSLTLANQFERPELRLMAELKIAQAVLASQLNPAPMDQTTVGIR
;
A
#
# COMPACT_ATOMS: atom_id res chain seq x y z
N MET A 1 4.55 -12.62 1.45
CA MET A 1 4.07 -13.15 2.74
C MET A 1 4.01 -14.67 2.75
N LEU A 2 3.11 -15.36 2.04
CA LEU A 2 3.00 -16.84 2.10
C LEU A 2 4.31 -17.57 1.77
N SER A 3 4.98 -17.23 0.67
CA SER A 3 6.28 -17.85 0.33
C SER A 3 7.38 -17.57 1.36
N GLN A 4 7.30 -16.45 2.07
CA GLN A 4 8.25 -16.11 3.14
C GLN A 4 7.89 -16.84 4.44
N LEU A 5 6.60 -16.96 4.75
CA LEU A 5 6.11 -17.74 5.87
C LEU A 5 6.49 -19.21 5.66
N GLN A 6 6.33 -19.75 4.45
CA GLN A 6 6.72 -21.13 4.10
C GLN A 6 8.22 -21.41 4.35
N GLN A 7 9.09 -20.42 4.16
CA GLN A 7 10.52 -20.56 4.44
C GLN A 7 10.83 -20.64 5.94
N LYS A 8 10.01 -20.00 6.79
CA LYS A 8 10.22 -19.93 8.24
C LYS A 8 9.41 -20.99 9.01
N ASP A 9 8.16 -21.20 8.59
CA ASP A 9 7.18 -22.10 9.17
C ASP A 9 6.22 -22.60 8.08
N LYS A 10 6.47 -23.83 7.63
CA LYS A 10 5.68 -24.48 6.56
C LYS A 10 4.25 -24.79 7.02
N GLU A 11 4.07 -25.15 8.29
CA GLU A 11 2.76 -25.56 8.79
C GLU A 11 1.85 -24.33 8.91
N ALA A 12 2.36 -23.23 9.46
CA ALA A 12 1.63 -21.96 9.53
C ALA A 12 1.29 -21.42 8.13
N ALA A 13 2.20 -21.52 7.17
CA ALA A 13 1.94 -21.10 5.79
C ALA A 13 0.85 -21.93 5.11
N LEU A 14 0.86 -23.25 5.27
CA LEU A 14 -0.19 -24.13 4.75
C LEU A 14 -1.55 -23.86 5.41
N GLY A 15 -1.57 -23.69 6.74
CA GLY A 15 -2.79 -23.33 7.49
C GLY A 15 -3.37 -22.00 7.02
N PHE A 16 -2.53 -20.98 6.85
CA PHE A 16 -2.95 -19.67 6.36
C PHE A 16 -3.42 -19.73 4.90
N TYR A 17 -2.73 -20.49 4.05
CA TYR A 17 -3.14 -20.70 2.66
C TYR A 17 -4.54 -21.31 2.57
N LYS A 18 -4.80 -22.38 3.33
CA LYS A 18 -6.11 -23.04 3.38
C LYS A 18 -7.22 -22.09 3.82
N ALA A 19 -6.98 -21.32 4.90
CA ALA A 19 -7.95 -20.34 5.39
C ALA A 19 -8.28 -19.26 4.35
N ILE A 20 -7.29 -18.79 3.58
CA ILE A 20 -7.53 -17.82 2.49
C ILE A 20 -8.39 -18.45 1.38
N VAL A 21 -8.08 -19.67 0.95
CA VAL A 21 -8.86 -20.36 -0.10
C VAL A 21 -10.30 -20.60 0.35
N ASP A 22 -10.52 -21.01 1.60
CA ASP A 22 -11.86 -21.19 2.17
C ASP A 22 -12.65 -19.87 2.20
N LYS A 23 -12.02 -18.75 2.57
CA LYS A 23 -12.67 -17.42 2.53
C LYS A 23 -12.98 -16.99 1.10
N LEU A 24 -12.08 -17.23 0.14
CA LEU A 24 -12.30 -16.93 -1.28
C LEU A 24 -13.47 -17.70 -1.87
N ARG A 25 -13.75 -18.93 -1.40
CA ARG A 25 -14.92 -19.72 -1.81
C ARG A 25 -16.24 -19.03 -1.48
N SER A 26 -16.29 -18.34 -0.34
CA SER A 26 -17.47 -17.57 0.09
C SER A 26 -17.56 -16.18 -0.56
N ALA A 27 -16.49 -15.71 -1.21
CA ALA A 27 -16.44 -14.40 -1.83
C ALA A 27 -17.00 -14.45 -3.27
N SER A 28 -17.83 -13.46 -3.62
CA SER A 28 -18.27 -13.27 -5.00
C SER A 28 -17.14 -12.66 -5.85
N LEU A 29 -16.22 -13.49 -6.33
CA LEU A 29 -15.08 -13.06 -7.16
C LEU A 29 -15.52 -12.19 -8.35
N ALA A 30 -16.65 -12.48 -8.99
CA ALA A 30 -17.21 -11.67 -10.08
C ALA A 30 -17.41 -10.19 -9.72
N ARG A 31 -17.66 -9.88 -8.44
CA ARG A 31 -18.00 -8.53 -7.95
C ARG A 31 -16.91 -7.90 -7.09
N ASP A 32 -15.80 -8.60 -6.89
CA ASP A 32 -14.70 -8.15 -6.01
C ASP A 32 -13.35 -8.25 -6.73
N PRO A 33 -12.90 -7.14 -7.36
CA PRO A 33 -11.61 -7.09 -8.06
C PRO A 33 -10.41 -7.38 -7.15
N ALA A 34 -10.50 -7.11 -5.85
CA ALA A 34 -9.42 -7.40 -4.91
C ALA A 34 -9.33 -8.90 -4.63
N ALA A 35 -10.47 -9.57 -4.46
CA ALA A 35 -10.54 -11.02 -4.31
C ALA A 35 -10.05 -11.76 -5.57
N VAL A 36 -10.42 -11.28 -6.77
CA VAL A 36 -9.90 -11.82 -8.04
C VAL A 36 -8.38 -11.73 -8.10
N ARG A 37 -7.83 -10.55 -7.79
CA ARG A 37 -6.38 -10.33 -7.82
C ARG A 37 -5.66 -11.22 -6.82
N LEU A 38 -6.21 -11.36 -5.60
CA LEU A 38 -5.65 -12.24 -4.58
C LEU A 38 -5.64 -13.70 -5.07
N ALA A 39 -6.77 -14.20 -5.59
CA ALA A 39 -6.90 -15.56 -6.08
C ALA A 39 -5.91 -15.87 -7.22
N VAL A 40 -5.82 -14.98 -8.21
CA VAL A 40 -4.92 -15.12 -9.36
C VAL A 40 -3.45 -15.08 -8.92
N ASN A 41 -3.08 -14.15 -8.03
CA ASN A 41 -1.73 -14.08 -7.48
C ASN A 41 -1.36 -15.34 -6.69
N LEU A 42 -2.28 -15.90 -5.92
CA LEU A 42 -2.05 -17.15 -5.19
C LEU A 42 -1.80 -18.33 -6.15
N ILE A 43 -2.61 -18.45 -7.21
CA ILE A 43 -2.40 -19.47 -8.26
C ILE A 43 -1.01 -19.34 -8.89
N GLN A 44 -0.53 -18.11 -9.08
CA GLN A 44 0.78 -17.89 -9.71
C GLN A 44 1.95 -18.08 -8.75
N SER A 45 1.81 -17.73 -7.47
CA SER A 45 2.94 -17.58 -6.53
C SER A 45 3.08 -18.68 -5.48
N PHE A 46 2.05 -19.50 -5.26
CA PHE A 46 2.05 -20.57 -4.27
C PHE A 46 1.50 -21.86 -4.89
N GLN A 47 2.37 -22.61 -5.56
CA GLN A 47 2.04 -23.80 -6.35
C GLN A 47 2.55 -25.08 -5.67
N PRO A 48 2.07 -26.27 -6.06
CA PRO A 48 2.70 -27.52 -5.65
C PRO A 48 4.16 -27.61 -6.16
N PRO A 49 5.10 -28.16 -5.37
CA PRO A 49 4.87 -28.89 -4.12
C PRO A 49 4.80 -28.03 -2.84
N GLU A 50 4.98 -26.71 -2.91
CA GLU A 50 4.91 -25.83 -1.74
C GLU A 50 3.50 -25.69 -1.18
N ALA A 51 2.50 -25.69 -2.05
CA ALA A 51 1.08 -25.74 -1.72
C ALA A 51 0.55 -27.17 -1.66
N ASP A 52 -0.46 -27.40 -0.83
CA ASP A 52 -1.28 -28.61 -0.90
C ASP A 52 -1.96 -28.69 -2.27
N GLU A 53 -1.78 -29.80 -2.98
CA GLU A 53 -2.25 -29.96 -4.36
C GLU A 53 -3.77 -29.92 -4.47
N GLN A 54 -4.49 -30.45 -3.47
CA GLN A 54 -5.94 -30.45 -3.49
C GLN A 54 -6.48 -29.05 -3.22
N VAL A 55 -5.93 -28.32 -2.25
CA VAL A 55 -6.32 -26.93 -1.98
C VAL A 55 -5.98 -26.02 -3.17
N TYR A 56 -4.84 -26.25 -3.83
CA TYR A 56 -4.46 -25.52 -5.03
C TYR A 56 -5.41 -25.79 -6.21
N ARG A 57 -5.79 -27.06 -6.40
CA ARG A 57 -6.80 -27.44 -7.40
C ARG A 57 -8.16 -26.80 -7.11
N ASP A 58 -8.57 -26.75 -5.84
CA ASP A 58 -9.81 -26.11 -5.41
C ASP A 58 -9.82 -24.61 -5.73
N LEU A 59 -8.72 -23.90 -5.43
CA LEU A 59 -8.56 -22.49 -5.77
C LEU A 59 -8.72 -22.22 -7.27
N ILE A 60 -8.10 -23.05 -8.12
CA ILE A 60 -8.25 -22.96 -9.58
C ILE A 60 -9.72 -23.19 -9.99
N GLY A 61 -10.40 -24.14 -9.34
CA GLY A 61 -11.80 -24.44 -9.57
C GLY A 61 -12.72 -23.26 -9.26
N ILE A 62 -12.49 -22.58 -8.13
CA ILE A 62 -13.24 -21.38 -7.71
C ILE A 62 -13.11 -20.26 -8.77
N VAL A 63 -11.90 -19.99 -9.26
CA VAL A 63 -11.67 -18.96 -10.28
C VAL A 63 -12.32 -19.34 -11.61
N LEU A 64 -12.22 -20.62 -12.02
CA LEU A 64 -12.86 -21.13 -13.23
C LEU A 64 -14.37 -20.94 -13.19
N GLU A 65 -15.00 -21.38 -12.11
CA GLU A 65 -16.46 -21.29 -11.93
C GLU A 65 -16.93 -19.84 -11.93
N SER A 66 -16.21 -18.94 -11.26
CA SER A 66 -16.52 -17.51 -11.29
C SER A 66 -16.42 -16.93 -12.69
N ALA A 67 -15.40 -17.29 -13.47
CA ALA A 67 -15.22 -16.78 -14.82
C ALA A 67 -16.33 -17.25 -15.78
N LEU A 68 -16.71 -18.51 -15.69
CA LEU A 68 -17.83 -19.07 -16.48
C LEU A 68 -19.15 -18.39 -16.11
N THR A 69 -19.45 -18.28 -14.82
CA THR A 69 -20.68 -17.63 -14.32
C THR A 69 -20.73 -16.14 -14.66
N SER A 70 -19.57 -15.49 -14.76
CA SER A 70 -19.44 -14.08 -15.12
C SER A 70 -19.58 -13.80 -16.61
N GLY A 71 -19.73 -14.85 -17.44
CA GLY A 71 -19.90 -14.73 -18.88
C GLY A 71 -18.59 -14.50 -19.64
N CYS A 72 -17.42 -14.81 -19.06
CA CYS A 72 -16.12 -14.57 -19.70
C CYS A 72 -15.89 -15.35 -21.00
N ALA A 73 -16.70 -16.37 -21.27
CA ALA A 73 -16.72 -17.11 -22.53
C ALA A 73 -17.42 -16.34 -23.67
N ASN A 74 -18.21 -15.31 -23.36
CA ASN A 74 -19.02 -14.55 -24.31
C ASN A 74 -18.42 -13.17 -24.60
N GLU A 75 -18.46 -12.73 -25.85
CA GLU A 75 -17.88 -11.44 -26.30
C GLU A 75 -18.54 -10.20 -25.64
N ALA A 76 -19.79 -10.33 -25.16
CA ALA A 76 -20.62 -9.20 -24.70
C ALA A 76 -20.49 -8.84 -23.21
N SER A 77 -19.63 -9.50 -22.42
CA SER A 77 -19.55 -9.23 -20.98
C SER A 77 -18.69 -8.00 -20.67
N GLU A 78 -19.25 -6.79 -20.81
CA GLU A 78 -18.58 -5.54 -20.40
C GLU A 78 -18.44 -5.42 -18.87
N HIS A 79 -19.31 -6.07 -18.11
CA HIS A 79 -19.43 -5.87 -16.66
C HIS A 79 -18.34 -6.55 -15.81
N ASN A 80 -17.60 -7.52 -16.36
CA ASN A 80 -16.59 -8.31 -15.62
C ASN A 80 -15.23 -8.34 -16.32
N TYR A 81 -14.87 -7.26 -17.01
CA TYR A 81 -13.66 -7.17 -17.84
C TYR A 81 -12.38 -7.61 -17.10
N TYR A 82 -12.21 -7.18 -15.84
CA TYR A 82 -11.01 -7.47 -15.05
C TYR A 82 -10.83 -8.97 -14.80
N LEU A 83 -11.86 -9.66 -14.30
CA LEU A 83 -11.80 -11.11 -14.08
C LEU A 83 -11.49 -11.85 -15.39
N CYS A 84 -12.25 -11.55 -16.44
CA CYS A 84 -12.10 -12.23 -17.72
C CYS A 84 -10.74 -11.98 -18.37
N TRP A 85 -10.11 -10.84 -18.10
CA TRP A 85 -8.76 -10.54 -18.53
C TRP A 85 -7.71 -11.33 -17.74
N GLN A 86 -7.84 -11.42 -16.42
CA GLN A 86 -6.89 -12.16 -15.57
C GLN A 86 -6.81 -13.65 -15.92
N ILE A 87 -7.89 -14.23 -16.44
CA ILE A 87 -7.97 -15.64 -16.86
C ILE A 87 -6.87 -16.02 -17.86
N ALA A 88 -6.52 -15.12 -18.79
CA ALA A 88 -5.48 -15.39 -19.79
C ALA A 88 -4.13 -15.73 -19.14
N SER A 89 -3.79 -15.05 -18.04
CA SER A 89 -2.51 -15.25 -17.32
C SER A 89 -2.39 -16.60 -16.60
N ILE A 90 -3.51 -17.25 -16.30
CA ILE A 90 -3.57 -18.53 -15.57
C ILE A 90 -4.17 -19.67 -16.40
N PHE A 91 -4.48 -19.44 -17.68
CA PHE A 91 -5.18 -20.40 -18.53
C PHE A 91 -4.50 -21.76 -18.60
N SER A 92 -3.17 -21.82 -18.69
CA SER A 92 -2.44 -23.09 -18.71
C SER A 92 -2.67 -23.94 -17.45
N LYS A 93 -2.94 -23.30 -16.31
CA LYS A 93 -3.25 -23.98 -15.04
C LYS A 93 -4.71 -24.43 -15.03
N LEU A 94 -5.63 -23.59 -15.51
CA LEU A 94 -7.03 -23.97 -15.69
C LEU A 94 -7.16 -25.19 -16.61
N GLU A 95 -6.43 -25.20 -17.71
CA GLU A 95 -6.38 -26.32 -18.65
C GLU A 95 -5.79 -27.58 -18.03
N LYS A 96 -4.67 -27.47 -17.30
CA LYS A 96 -4.03 -28.61 -16.62
C LYS A 96 -4.98 -29.33 -15.65
N TYR A 97 -5.76 -28.60 -14.86
CA TYR A 97 -6.58 -29.19 -13.79
C TYR A 97 -8.06 -29.39 -14.17
N TYR A 98 -8.56 -28.69 -15.19
CA TYR A 98 -9.99 -28.65 -15.55
C TYR A 98 -10.24 -28.61 -17.07
N ALA A 99 -9.40 -29.26 -17.88
CA ALA A 99 -9.39 -29.19 -19.35
C ALA A 99 -10.76 -29.09 -20.05
N PRO A 100 -11.78 -29.94 -19.76
CA PRO A 100 -13.06 -29.87 -20.46
C PRO A 100 -13.83 -28.56 -20.20
N ARG A 101 -13.82 -28.09 -18.94
CA ARG A 101 -14.51 -26.85 -18.54
C ARG A 101 -13.70 -25.60 -18.91
N ALA A 102 -12.37 -25.70 -18.90
CA ALA A 102 -11.50 -24.59 -19.27
C ALA A 102 -11.53 -24.30 -20.78
N ALA A 103 -11.85 -25.28 -21.63
CA ALA A 103 -11.89 -25.13 -23.09
C ALA A 103 -12.81 -23.98 -23.55
N GLU A 104 -13.89 -23.71 -22.83
CA GLU A 104 -14.83 -22.61 -23.10
C GLU A 104 -14.18 -21.23 -23.00
N LEU A 105 -13.11 -21.10 -22.21
CA LEU A 105 -12.37 -19.85 -22.01
C LEU A 105 -11.15 -19.71 -22.93
N ARG A 106 -10.87 -20.71 -23.79
CA ARG A 106 -9.65 -20.75 -24.61
C ARG A 106 -9.55 -19.56 -25.57
N ARG A 107 -10.67 -19.16 -26.19
CA ARG A 107 -10.70 -17.99 -27.08
C ARG A 107 -10.30 -16.70 -26.34
N ARG A 108 -10.83 -16.51 -25.13
CA ARG A 108 -10.47 -15.37 -24.27
C ARG A 108 -8.99 -15.39 -23.86
N ALA A 109 -8.45 -16.57 -23.61
CA ALA A 109 -7.02 -16.72 -23.31
C ALA A 109 -6.13 -16.36 -24.50
N LEU A 110 -6.57 -16.64 -25.73
CA LEU A 110 -5.87 -16.26 -26.96
C LEU A 110 -5.98 -14.74 -27.21
N ASP A 111 -7.13 -14.12 -26.97
CA ASP A 111 -7.30 -12.66 -27.08
C ASP A 111 -6.39 -11.92 -26.09
N GLY A 112 -6.22 -12.44 -24.88
CA GLY A 112 -5.27 -11.91 -23.88
C GLY A 112 -3.80 -12.10 -24.27
N GLN A 113 -3.49 -13.04 -25.18
CA GLN A 113 -2.15 -13.28 -25.76
C GLN A 113 -1.92 -12.51 -27.07
N SER A 114 -2.89 -11.72 -27.54
CA SER A 114 -2.69 -10.78 -28.65
C SER A 114 -1.66 -9.71 -28.29
N GLY A 115 -1.06 -9.05 -29.30
CA GLY A 115 -0.06 -8.00 -29.07
C GLY A 115 -0.57 -6.85 -28.18
N GLU A 116 -1.87 -6.52 -28.26
CA GLU A 116 -2.49 -5.53 -27.38
C GLU A 116 -2.70 -6.06 -25.95
N GLY A 117 -3.12 -7.31 -25.79
CA GLY A 117 -3.27 -7.96 -24.49
C GLY A 117 -1.95 -8.14 -23.73
N LEU A 118 -0.89 -8.53 -24.45
CA LEU A 118 0.47 -8.64 -23.91
C LEU A 118 1.02 -7.29 -23.48
N ARG A 119 0.78 -6.24 -24.27
CA ARG A 119 1.18 -4.87 -23.92
C ARG A 119 0.44 -4.38 -22.67
N ALA A 120 -0.88 -4.60 -22.57
CA ALA A 120 -1.65 -4.27 -21.38
C ALA A 120 -1.15 -5.03 -20.13
N ALA A 121 -0.77 -6.30 -20.27
CA ALA A 121 -0.23 -7.11 -19.18
C ALA A 121 1.16 -6.64 -18.73
N ALA A 122 2.02 -6.27 -19.69
CA ALA A 122 3.31 -5.66 -19.39
C ALA A 122 3.14 -4.35 -18.61
N PHE A 123 2.20 -3.49 -19.04
CA PHE A 123 1.85 -2.26 -18.32
C PHE A 123 1.35 -2.54 -16.90
N GLN A 124 0.47 -3.52 -16.69
CA GLN A 124 0.00 -3.88 -15.35
C GLN A 124 1.15 -4.39 -14.48
N GLN A 125 1.99 -5.30 -15.00
CA GLN A 125 3.13 -5.82 -14.25
C GLN A 125 4.07 -4.69 -13.82
N VAL A 126 4.42 -3.79 -14.73
CA VAL A 126 5.27 -2.63 -14.41
C VAL A 126 4.64 -1.76 -13.32
N ASN A 127 3.34 -1.47 -13.41
CA ASN A 127 2.64 -0.69 -12.38
C ASN A 127 2.68 -1.37 -11.01
N GLU A 128 2.37 -2.67 -10.95
CA GLU A 128 2.33 -3.40 -9.69
C GLU A 128 3.71 -3.48 -9.02
N THR A 129 4.78 -3.67 -9.80
CA THR A 129 6.16 -3.65 -9.28
C THR A 129 6.58 -2.24 -8.86
N ILE A 130 6.19 -1.19 -9.58
CA ILE A 130 6.47 0.20 -9.14
C ILE A 130 5.82 0.47 -7.78
N ASP A 131 4.56 0.07 -7.61
CA ASP A 131 3.82 0.31 -6.37
C ASP A 131 4.43 -0.46 -5.20
N ARG A 132 4.74 -1.74 -5.38
CA ARG A 132 5.05 -2.66 -4.26
C ARG A 132 6.50 -3.12 -4.17
N GLY A 133 7.23 -3.08 -5.28
CA GLY A 133 8.57 -3.64 -5.40
C GLY A 133 9.68 -2.74 -4.87
N THR A 134 10.88 -3.31 -4.79
CA THR A 134 12.11 -2.61 -4.45
C THR A 134 12.61 -1.72 -5.60
N ILE A 135 13.51 -0.78 -5.30
CA ILE A 135 14.15 0.04 -6.35
C ILE A 135 14.83 -0.87 -7.38
N ASP A 136 15.52 -1.92 -6.93
CA ASP A 136 16.23 -2.84 -7.81
C ASP A 136 15.28 -3.76 -8.59
N GLU A 137 14.16 -4.19 -7.99
CA GLU A 137 13.11 -4.95 -8.69
C GLU A 137 12.45 -4.12 -9.79
N ILE A 138 12.25 -2.81 -9.55
CA ILE A 138 11.76 -1.89 -10.57
C ILE A 138 12.79 -1.77 -11.68
N LEU A 139 14.07 -1.52 -11.37
CA LEU A 139 15.13 -1.38 -12.37
C LEU A 139 15.34 -2.66 -13.19
N ALA A 140 15.18 -3.85 -12.60
CA ALA A 140 15.27 -5.12 -13.32
C ALA A 140 14.23 -5.25 -14.45
N LEU A 141 13.10 -4.54 -14.36
CA LEU A 141 12.10 -4.52 -15.44
C LEU A 141 12.59 -3.80 -16.70
N ALA A 142 13.58 -2.91 -16.59
CA ALA A 142 14.13 -2.17 -17.72
C ALA A 142 14.77 -3.08 -18.78
N THR A 143 15.29 -4.25 -18.36
CA THR A 143 15.82 -5.27 -19.27
C THR A 143 14.71 -6.05 -19.95
N LYS A 144 13.59 -6.28 -19.24
CA LYS A 144 12.44 -7.05 -19.73
C LYS A 144 11.55 -6.22 -20.67
N TYR A 145 11.45 -4.91 -20.43
CA TYR A 145 10.58 -3.99 -21.16
C TYR A 145 11.34 -2.74 -21.64
N PRO A 146 12.22 -2.86 -22.65
CA PRO A 146 13.01 -1.74 -23.16
C PRO A 146 12.16 -0.53 -23.60
N GLU A 147 10.96 -0.77 -24.12
CA GLU A 147 10.02 0.26 -24.55
C GLU A 147 9.43 1.09 -23.40
N MET A 148 9.57 0.62 -22.16
CA MET A 148 9.12 1.31 -20.95
C MET A 148 10.29 1.81 -20.09
N GLN A 149 11.53 1.74 -20.58
CA GLN A 149 12.73 2.10 -19.81
C GLN A 149 12.66 3.47 -19.15
N GLY A 150 12.27 4.51 -19.90
CA GLY A 150 12.17 5.87 -19.34
C GLY A 150 11.20 5.95 -18.16
N ARG A 151 10.05 5.28 -18.25
CA ARG A 151 9.07 5.21 -17.16
C ARG A 151 9.60 4.47 -15.94
N ILE A 152 10.29 3.34 -16.18
CA ILE A 152 10.85 2.49 -15.13
C ILE A 152 11.93 3.24 -14.35
N TYR A 153 12.89 3.86 -15.04
CA TYR A 153 13.96 4.65 -14.42
C TYR A 153 13.41 5.86 -13.67
N TRP A 154 12.46 6.59 -14.26
CA TRP A 154 11.81 7.72 -13.59
C TRP A 154 11.14 7.28 -12.28
N SER A 155 10.43 6.16 -12.31
CA SER A 155 9.73 5.64 -11.14
C SER A 155 10.69 5.15 -10.05
N ALA A 156 11.79 4.47 -10.44
CA ALA A 156 12.82 4.04 -9.52
C ALA A 156 13.55 5.23 -8.87
N MET A 157 13.85 6.29 -9.64
CA MET A 157 14.41 7.54 -9.15
C MET A 157 13.49 8.19 -8.11
N LEU A 158 12.21 8.40 -8.44
CA LEU A 158 11.24 8.99 -7.51
C LEU A 158 11.12 8.17 -6.21
N LYS A 159 11.15 6.84 -6.31
CA LYS A 159 11.07 5.96 -5.14
C LYS A 159 12.30 6.12 -4.24
N ALA A 160 13.49 6.26 -4.83
CA ALA A 160 14.72 6.56 -4.10
C ALA A 160 14.66 7.93 -3.40
N GLU A 161 14.15 8.97 -4.07
CA GLU A 161 13.96 10.30 -3.46
C GLU A 161 12.93 10.29 -2.31
N GLN A 162 11.85 9.51 -2.45
CA GLN A 162 10.85 9.34 -1.41
C GLN A 162 11.39 8.59 -0.19
N SER A 163 12.32 7.65 -0.40
CA SER A 163 13.01 6.99 0.71
C SER A 163 14.14 7.83 1.33
N GLY A 164 14.41 9.02 0.81
CA GLY A 164 15.49 9.90 1.26
C GLY A 164 16.88 9.51 0.73
N ASP A 165 16.97 8.53 -0.17
CA ASP A 165 18.23 8.10 -0.78
C ASP A 165 18.51 8.90 -2.05
N VAL A 166 18.85 10.18 -1.85
CA VAL A 166 19.12 11.14 -2.92
C VAL A 166 20.35 10.72 -3.73
N ALA A 167 21.33 10.08 -3.09
CA ALA A 167 22.52 9.57 -3.77
C ALA A 167 22.15 8.49 -4.79
N ARG A 168 21.31 7.52 -4.37
CA ARG A 168 20.80 6.49 -5.27
C ARG A 168 19.90 7.06 -6.36
N ALA A 169 19.05 8.05 -6.05
CA ALA A 169 18.24 8.74 -7.07
C ALA A 169 19.11 9.37 -8.17
N ARG A 170 20.19 10.08 -7.78
CA ARG A 170 21.14 10.67 -8.74
C ARG A 170 21.87 9.62 -9.57
N GLN A 171 22.24 8.50 -8.95
CA GLN A 171 22.86 7.38 -9.66
C GLN A 171 21.90 6.81 -10.72
N ILE A 172 20.66 6.50 -10.34
CA ILE A 172 19.63 5.99 -11.26
C ILE A 172 19.43 6.95 -12.44
N ALA A 173 19.31 8.25 -12.18
CA ALA A 173 19.18 9.26 -13.22
C ALA A 173 20.41 9.28 -14.15
N SER A 174 21.62 9.19 -13.58
CA SER A 174 22.89 9.25 -14.32
C SER A 174 23.13 8.03 -15.20
N ASP A 175 22.67 6.86 -14.76
CA ASP A 175 22.77 5.58 -15.46
C ASP A 175 21.79 5.48 -16.66
N PHE A 176 20.85 6.42 -16.81
CA PHE A 176 19.92 6.42 -17.93
C PHE A 176 20.62 6.82 -19.24
N PRO A 177 20.50 6.02 -20.32
CA PRO A 177 21.30 6.22 -21.54
C PRO A 177 20.89 7.45 -22.36
N ASP A 178 19.62 7.86 -22.33
CA ASP A 178 19.16 9.04 -23.07
C ASP A 178 19.53 10.34 -22.35
N GLU A 179 20.27 11.22 -23.04
CA GLU A 179 20.82 12.44 -22.45
C GLU A 179 19.74 13.44 -22.02
N ALA A 180 18.67 13.59 -22.80
CA ALA A 180 17.62 14.56 -22.53
C ALA A 180 16.79 14.18 -21.30
N GLN A 181 16.41 12.90 -21.19
CA GLN A 181 15.72 12.38 -20.02
C GLN A 181 16.63 12.35 -18.79
N ARG A 182 17.91 11.97 -18.92
CA ARG A 182 18.89 12.06 -17.82
C ARG A 182 18.99 13.46 -17.26
N ARG A 183 19.12 14.49 -18.11
CA ARG A 183 19.12 15.90 -17.67
C ARG A 183 17.83 16.29 -16.97
N SER A 184 16.69 15.83 -17.49
CA SER A 184 15.37 16.12 -16.89
C SER A 184 15.22 15.49 -15.51
N MET A 185 15.69 14.25 -15.33
CA MET A 185 15.72 13.54 -14.05
C MET A 185 16.62 14.26 -13.03
N LEU A 186 17.85 14.62 -13.43
CA LEU A 186 18.77 15.35 -12.55
C LEU A 186 18.24 16.73 -12.13
N ALA A 187 17.65 17.48 -13.07
CA ALA A 187 17.04 18.76 -12.77
C ALA A 187 15.84 18.64 -11.82
N HIS A 188 15.06 17.55 -11.93
CA HIS A 188 13.99 17.25 -10.99
C HIS A 188 14.55 17.06 -9.57
N ILE A 189 15.59 16.23 -9.42
CA ILE A 189 16.24 15.98 -8.12
C ILE A 189 16.75 17.29 -7.52
N GLU A 190 17.43 18.13 -8.31
CA GLU A 190 17.95 19.42 -7.82
C GLU A 190 16.83 20.36 -7.36
N ALA A 191 15.75 20.44 -8.13
CA ALA A 191 14.58 21.26 -7.79
C ALA A 191 13.89 20.74 -6.51
N ASP A 192 13.72 19.43 -6.39
CA ASP A 192 13.15 18.79 -5.20
C ASP A 192 14.03 19.04 -3.97
N GLN A 193 15.35 18.85 -4.06
CA GLN A 193 16.27 19.11 -2.95
C GLN A 193 16.23 20.56 -2.49
N LYS A 194 16.20 21.50 -3.43
CA LYS A 194 16.06 22.94 -3.12
C LYS A 194 14.73 23.23 -2.44
N TRP A 195 13.66 22.58 -2.86
CA TRP A 195 12.35 22.76 -2.26
C TRP A 195 12.23 22.15 -0.86
N ARG A 196 12.91 21.02 -0.62
CA ARG A 196 12.91 20.33 0.68
C ARG A 196 13.80 20.98 1.73
N SER A 197 14.73 21.85 1.35
CA SER A 197 15.51 22.66 2.30
C SER A 197 14.70 23.88 2.80
N MET A 198 14.63 24.06 4.12
CA MET A 198 13.94 25.21 4.73
C MET A 198 14.92 26.36 4.97
N SER A 199 15.07 27.27 4.00
CA SER A 199 15.84 28.51 4.19
C SER A 199 15.04 29.57 4.96
N ASP A 200 15.72 30.60 5.46
CA ASP A 200 15.06 31.72 6.16
C ASP A 200 14.05 32.45 5.26
N GLU A 201 14.38 32.65 3.97
CA GLU A 201 13.47 33.23 2.99
C GLU A 201 12.24 32.34 2.77
N ARG A 202 12.45 31.02 2.70
CA ARG A 202 11.37 30.04 2.54
C ARG A 202 10.43 30.03 3.74
N LEU A 203 11.00 30.12 4.94
CA LEU A 203 10.23 30.20 6.18
C LEU A 203 9.40 31.50 6.20
N ALA A 204 9.96 32.62 5.76
CA ALA A 204 9.23 33.88 5.64
C ALA A 204 8.07 33.80 4.62
N GLU A 205 8.31 33.20 3.43
CA GLU A 205 7.26 32.95 2.44
C GLU A 205 6.14 32.05 3.00
N LEU A 206 6.51 30.99 3.71
CA LEU A 206 5.57 30.08 4.35
C LEU A 206 4.67 30.80 5.35
N GLN A 207 5.24 31.66 6.20
CA GLN A 207 4.48 32.46 7.15
C GLN A 207 3.53 33.44 6.46
N GLN A 208 3.97 34.05 5.33
CA GLN A 208 3.09 34.89 4.53
C GLN A 208 1.91 34.10 3.93
N LEU A 209 2.16 32.89 3.41
CA LEU A 209 1.10 32.03 2.86
C LEU A 209 0.10 31.63 3.96
N LEU A 210 0.58 31.23 5.13
CA LEU A 210 -0.29 30.91 6.28
C LEU A 210 -1.16 32.08 6.71
N SER A 211 -0.61 33.30 6.70
CA SER A 211 -1.35 34.50 7.08
C SER A 211 -2.54 34.81 6.15
N ARG A 212 -2.43 34.39 4.87
CA ARG A 212 -3.48 34.57 3.85
C ARG A 212 -4.58 33.52 3.92
N MET A 213 -4.29 32.33 4.46
CA MET A 213 -5.27 31.27 4.67
C MET A 213 -6.21 31.67 5.80
N ARG A 214 -7.53 31.68 5.57
CA ARG A 214 -8.51 32.13 6.56
C ARG A 214 -8.96 31.01 7.48
N ARG A 215 -9.02 29.79 6.95
CA ARG A 215 -9.55 28.64 7.68
C ARG A 215 -8.43 27.91 8.43
N PRO A 216 -8.63 27.54 9.71
CA PRO A 216 -7.61 26.80 10.45
C PRO A 216 -7.39 25.42 9.84
N GLU A 217 -8.40 24.79 9.25
CA GLU A 217 -8.27 23.51 8.55
C GLU A 217 -7.29 23.58 7.36
N GLU A 218 -7.35 24.66 6.58
CA GLU A 218 -6.44 24.92 5.45
C GLU A 218 -5.00 25.09 5.94
N ARG A 219 -4.82 25.85 7.03
CA ARG A 219 -3.50 26.08 7.65
C ARG A 219 -2.89 24.78 8.18
N ILE A 220 -3.69 23.96 8.88
CA ILE A 220 -3.28 22.65 9.39
C ILE A 220 -2.84 21.76 8.23
N SER A 221 -3.68 21.63 7.20
CA SER A 221 -3.40 20.77 6.05
C SER A 221 -2.12 21.19 5.33
N PHE A 222 -1.91 22.49 5.17
CA PHE A 222 -0.71 23.05 4.57
C PHE A 222 0.54 22.80 5.42
N LEU A 223 0.48 23.05 6.74
CA LEU A 223 1.60 22.78 7.65
C LEU A 223 2.02 21.30 7.63
N LEU A 224 1.06 20.39 7.70
CA LEU A 224 1.33 18.94 7.65
C LEU A 224 1.94 18.54 6.30
N GLN A 225 1.46 19.12 5.19
CA GLN A 225 2.03 18.87 3.86
C GLN A 225 3.48 19.36 3.75
N VAL A 226 3.77 20.59 4.20
CA VAL A 226 5.13 21.11 4.13
C VAL A 226 6.06 20.34 5.07
N ALA A 227 5.60 19.98 6.27
CA ALA A 227 6.38 19.20 7.21
C ALA A 227 6.78 17.82 6.66
N ASP A 228 5.85 17.14 6.00
CA ASP A 228 6.11 15.86 5.32
C ASP A 228 7.19 16.01 4.23
N GLN A 229 7.07 17.07 3.42
CA GLN A 229 7.98 17.31 2.32
C GLN A 229 9.41 17.64 2.77
N VAL A 230 9.57 18.46 3.80
CA VAL A 230 10.89 18.91 4.25
C VAL A 230 11.53 17.91 5.22
N GLY A 231 10.72 17.02 5.81
CA GLY A 231 11.13 16.07 6.85
C GLY A 231 12.25 15.12 6.49
N GLY A 232 12.39 14.78 5.20
CA GLY A 232 13.49 13.95 4.70
C GLY A 232 14.87 14.63 4.76
N ASN A 233 14.92 15.95 4.67
CA ASN A 233 16.17 16.72 4.57
C ASN A 233 16.41 17.61 5.80
N ASP A 234 15.35 18.22 6.34
CA ASP A 234 15.40 19.08 7.52
C ASP A 234 14.38 18.64 8.56
N ARG A 235 14.76 17.59 9.28
CA ARG A 235 13.97 17.04 10.39
C ARG A 235 13.62 18.10 11.43
N LYS A 236 14.52 19.04 11.71
CA LYS A 236 14.30 20.07 12.74
C LYS A 236 13.21 21.04 12.30
N ALA A 237 13.27 21.52 11.06
CA ALA A 237 12.22 22.37 10.49
C ALA A 237 10.88 21.65 10.44
N ALA A 238 10.86 20.38 9.99
CA ALA A 238 9.65 19.58 9.96
C ALA A 238 9.00 19.43 11.34
N LEU A 239 9.77 19.11 12.39
CA LEU A 239 9.25 19.01 13.75
C LEU A 239 8.69 20.36 14.26
N GLY A 240 9.31 21.48 13.88
CA GLY A 240 8.81 22.82 14.19
C GLY A 240 7.46 23.14 13.50
N LEU A 241 7.30 22.70 12.25
CA LEU A 241 6.03 22.83 11.51
C LEU A 241 4.94 21.92 12.09
N LEU A 242 5.27 20.69 12.46
CA LEU A 242 4.34 19.77 13.13
C LEU A 242 3.88 20.32 14.48
N SER A 243 4.77 20.94 15.26
CA SER A 243 4.41 21.58 16.54
C SER A 243 3.42 22.74 16.35
N GLN A 244 3.61 23.56 15.30
CA GLN A 244 2.64 24.59 14.93
C GLN A 244 1.29 24.00 14.51
N ALA A 245 1.31 22.91 13.73
CA ALA A 245 0.09 22.20 13.36
C ALA A 245 -0.64 21.63 14.58
N GLU A 246 0.08 21.04 15.54
CA GLU A 246 -0.46 20.50 16.79
C GLU A 246 -1.22 21.56 17.60
N GLN A 247 -0.66 22.77 17.70
CA GLN A 247 -1.31 23.90 18.38
C GLN A 247 -2.61 24.29 17.69
N LEU A 248 -2.62 24.36 16.35
CA LEU A 248 -3.82 24.68 15.59
C LEU A 248 -4.89 23.60 15.72
N ILE A 249 -4.52 22.31 15.58
CA ILE A 249 -5.42 21.16 15.75
C ILE A 249 -6.05 21.17 17.15
N SER A 250 -5.30 21.54 18.18
CA SER A 250 -5.80 21.63 19.56
C SER A 250 -6.81 22.77 19.77
N SER A 251 -6.85 23.75 18.86
CA SER A 251 -7.73 24.93 18.95
C SER A 251 -8.99 24.85 18.10
N ILE A 252 -9.06 23.93 17.13
CA ILE A 252 -10.29 23.72 16.35
C ILE A 252 -11.33 22.94 17.14
N LYS A 253 -12.59 23.04 16.69
CA LYS A 253 -13.73 22.36 17.34
C LYS A 253 -13.52 20.83 17.32
N PRO A 254 -13.79 20.13 18.44
CA PRO A 254 -13.76 18.67 18.45
C PRO A 254 -14.70 18.05 17.42
N GLY A 255 -14.20 17.07 16.68
CA GLY A 255 -14.93 16.41 15.59
C GLY A 255 -14.00 15.64 14.66
N THR A 256 -14.52 15.28 13.48
CA THR A 256 -13.80 14.50 12.46
C THR A 256 -12.50 15.17 12.03
N GLU A 257 -12.54 16.46 11.69
CA GLU A 257 -11.36 17.21 11.21
C GLU A 257 -10.24 17.25 12.25
N GLN A 258 -10.58 17.43 13.55
CA GLN A 258 -9.60 17.40 14.62
C GLN A 258 -8.96 16.02 14.75
N MET A 259 -9.76 14.95 14.79
CA MET A 259 -9.26 13.59 14.94
C MET A 259 -8.39 13.15 13.75
N GLU A 260 -8.83 13.43 12.51
CA GLU A 260 -8.05 13.17 11.30
C GLU A 260 -6.72 13.94 11.33
N GLY A 261 -6.75 15.21 11.75
CA GLY A 261 -5.57 16.02 11.97
C GLY A 261 -4.60 15.41 12.98
N GLN A 262 -5.08 14.97 14.14
CA GLN A 262 -4.25 14.35 15.18
C GLN A 262 -3.63 13.03 14.71
N ILE A 263 -4.39 12.20 13.98
CA ILE A 263 -3.88 10.93 13.43
C ILE A 263 -2.81 11.19 12.37
N ARG A 264 -3.04 12.14 11.46
CA ARG A 264 -2.03 12.52 10.45
C ARG A 264 -0.78 13.11 11.09
N LEU A 265 -0.95 13.96 12.10
CA LEU A 265 0.14 14.49 12.91
C LEU A 265 0.95 13.37 13.57
N ALA A 266 0.28 12.36 14.13
CA ALA A 266 0.93 11.22 14.75
C ALA A 266 1.78 10.41 13.76
N MET A 267 1.24 10.13 12.56
CA MET A 267 1.96 9.43 11.50
C MET A 267 3.24 10.19 11.08
N LEU A 268 3.15 11.51 10.92
CA LEU A 268 4.30 12.35 10.55
C LEU A 268 5.33 12.44 11.68
N TYR A 269 4.92 12.51 12.95
CA TYR A 269 5.88 12.41 14.04
C TYR A 269 6.63 11.07 14.05
N CYS A 270 5.92 9.95 13.82
CA CYS A 270 6.55 8.64 13.72
C CYS A 270 7.51 8.54 12.54
N SER A 271 7.17 9.08 11.36
CA SER A 271 8.06 9.10 10.20
C SER A 271 9.35 9.88 10.48
N LEU A 272 9.26 10.94 11.29
CA LEU A 272 10.39 11.75 11.75
C LEU A 272 11.05 11.20 13.03
N LYS A 273 10.88 9.92 13.33
CA LYS A 273 11.50 9.23 14.49
C LYS A 273 11.21 9.91 15.84
N SER A 274 10.03 10.52 16.01
CA SER A 274 9.62 11.21 17.25
C SER A 274 8.63 10.34 18.05
N ASP A 275 8.83 10.27 19.38
CA ASP A 275 7.91 9.56 20.29
C ASP A 275 6.54 10.22 20.42
N ARG A 276 6.43 11.48 19.99
CA ARG A 276 5.18 12.23 20.04
C ARG A 276 4.06 11.56 19.26
N GLY A 277 4.40 10.86 18.16
CA GLY A 277 3.41 10.17 17.35
C GLY A 277 2.68 9.05 18.11
N PHE A 278 3.41 8.24 18.86
CA PHE A 278 2.80 7.22 19.72
C PHE A 278 2.01 7.85 20.87
N ALA A 279 2.53 8.89 21.51
CA ALA A 279 1.82 9.56 22.60
C ALA A 279 0.46 10.12 22.14
N ILE A 280 0.39 10.67 20.93
CA ILE A 280 -0.87 11.12 20.32
C ILE A 280 -1.79 9.91 20.10
N MET A 281 -1.34 8.85 19.43
CA MET A 281 -2.18 7.67 19.16
C MET A 281 -2.70 7.01 20.44
N GLU A 282 -1.86 6.84 21.46
CA GLU A 282 -2.25 6.28 22.76
C GLU A 282 -3.38 7.09 23.41
N SER A 283 -3.32 8.42 23.32
CA SER A 283 -4.39 9.29 23.83
C SER A 283 -5.69 9.21 23.03
N LEU A 284 -5.62 8.87 21.74
CA LEU A 284 -6.78 8.77 20.87
C LEU A 284 -7.48 7.41 20.96
N MET A 285 -6.80 6.37 21.45
CA MET A 285 -7.33 5.01 21.41
C MET A 285 -8.69 4.83 22.09
N PRO A 286 -8.92 5.32 23.33
CA PRO A 286 -10.22 5.17 23.97
C PRO A 286 -11.34 5.78 23.12
N ARG A 287 -11.11 6.98 22.58
CA ARG A 287 -12.10 7.68 21.75
C ARG A 287 -12.34 6.97 20.42
N LEU A 288 -11.30 6.38 19.83
CA LEU A 288 -11.43 5.61 18.60
C LEU A 288 -12.29 4.36 18.82
N ASN A 289 -12.08 3.63 19.92
CA ASN A 289 -12.92 2.48 20.28
C ASN A 289 -14.39 2.88 20.52
N GLU A 290 -14.63 3.99 21.22
CA GLU A 290 -16.00 4.54 21.41
C GLU A 290 -16.69 4.81 20.06
N LEU A 291 -15.98 5.43 19.11
CA LEU A 291 -16.53 5.75 17.79
C LEU A 291 -16.80 4.49 16.95
N VAL A 292 -15.93 3.48 17.05
CA VAL A 292 -16.15 2.18 16.40
C VAL A 292 -17.37 1.49 16.97
N ALA A 293 -17.54 1.49 18.29
CA ALA A 293 -18.72 0.91 18.94
C ALA A 293 -20.01 1.64 18.51
N ALA A 294 -19.98 2.97 18.46
CA ALA A 294 -21.11 3.77 17.99
C ALA A 294 -21.42 3.52 16.50
N ALA A 295 -20.40 3.45 15.64
CA ALA A 295 -20.57 3.13 14.22
C ALA A 295 -21.17 1.73 14.02
N ALA A 296 -20.74 0.75 14.79
CA ALA A 296 -21.31 -0.60 14.77
C ALA A 296 -22.77 -0.63 15.23
N ALA A 297 -23.17 0.22 16.19
CA ALA A 297 -24.56 0.32 16.63
C ALA A 297 -25.48 0.98 15.59
N LEU A 298 -24.92 1.84 14.72
CA LEU A 298 -25.62 2.51 13.62
C LEU A 298 -25.47 1.78 12.27
N ASP A 299 -24.86 0.60 12.27
CA ASP A 299 -24.68 -0.22 11.07
C ASP A 299 -26.03 -0.56 10.43
N GLY A 300 -26.11 -0.40 9.11
CA GLY A 300 -27.34 -0.63 8.33
C GLY A 300 -28.33 0.53 8.34
N PHE A 301 -28.16 1.56 9.20
CA PHE A 301 -28.97 2.78 9.17
C PHE A 301 -28.34 3.88 8.31
N GLU A 302 -27.06 4.20 8.55
CA GLU A 302 -26.36 5.26 7.82
C GLU A 302 -25.34 4.71 6.82
N ASN A 303 -24.58 3.71 7.24
CA ASN A 303 -23.52 3.09 6.46
C ASN A 303 -23.52 1.58 6.74
N SER A 304 -22.85 0.81 5.87
CA SER A 304 -22.57 -0.61 6.09
C SER A 304 -21.09 -0.77 6.47
N TYR A 305 -20.83 -0.77 7.77
CA TYR A 305 -19.54 -1.03 8.39
C TYR A 305 -19.33 -2.53 8.59
N LEU A 306 -20.38 -3.28 8.89
CA LEU A 306 -20.31 -4.69 9.25
C LEU A 306 -20.79 -5.62 8.13
N ARG A 307 -20.22 -6.83 8.12
CA ARG A 307 -20.72 -7.98 7.38
C ARG A 307 -20.67 -9.18 8.30
N ASP A 308 -21.82 -9.84 8.51
CA ASP A 308 -21.95 -10.98 9.42
C ASP A 308 -21.45 -10.67 10.86
N GLY A 309 -21.62 -9.42 11.31
CA GLY A 309 -21.18 -8.93 12.62
C GLY A 309 -19.69 -8.53 12.70
N GLU A 310 -18.91 -8.81 11.66
CA GLU A 310 -17.48 -8.49 11.55
C GLU A 310 -17.26 -7.11 10.91
N TRP A 311 -16.26 -6.37 11.39
CA TRP A 311 -15.89 -5.10 10.78
C TRP A 311 -15.30 -5.29 9.38
N THR A 312 -15.78 -4.51 8.41
CA THR A 312 -15.30 -4.54 7.03
C THR A 312 -14.41 -3.34 6.70
N MET A 313 -13.32 -3.58 5.97
CA MET A 313 -12.37 -2.54 5.55
C MET A 313 -12.82 -1.87 4.24
N THR A 314 -14.11 -1.54 4.13
CA THR A 314 -14.73 -0.97 2.92
C THR A 314 -14.61 0.55 2.84
N SER A 315 -13.93 1.18 3.81
CA SER A 315 -13.86 2.64 3.97
C SER A 315 -15.24 3.32 4.03
N ALA A 316 -16.28 2.59 4.45
CA ALA A 316 -17.62 3.11 4.61
C ALA A 316 -17.65 4.21 5.68
N GLY A 317 -18.37 5.30 5.43
CA GLY A 317 -18.43 6.45 6.33
C GLY A 317 -17.07 7.08 6.67
N SER A 318 -17.07 8.01 7.63
CA SER A 318 -15.84 8.66 8.11
C SER A 318 -14.95 7.71 8.93
N ILE A 319 -15.54 6.95 9.84
CA ILE A 319 -14.81 6.02 10.71
C ILE A 319 -14.16 4.87 9.93
N GLY A 320 -14.86 4.29 8.95
CA GLY A 320 -14.29 3.24 8.12
C GLY A 320 -13.13 3.75 7.29
N ARG A 321 -13.24 4.95 6.70
CA ARG A 321 -12.13 5.59 5.97
C ARG A 321 -10.92 5.80 6.88
N LEU A 322 -11.14 6.35 8.08
CA LEU A 322 -10.09 6.62 9.05
C LEU A 322 -9.31 5.35 9.44
N LEU A 323 -10.03 4.26 9.72
CA LEU A 323 -9.42 2.98 10.08
C LEU A 323 -8.68 2.34 8.90
N THR A 324 -9.24 2.46 7.69
CA THR A 324 -8.54 2.02 6.48
C THR A 324 -7.24 2.80 6.28
N ASP A 325 -7.26 4.11 6.45
CA ASP A 325 -6.08 4.96 6.30
C ASP A 325 -5.01 4.63 7.35
N LEU A 326 -5.41 4.45 8.62
CA LEU A 326 -4.51 3.96 9.68
C LEU A 326 -3.88 2.61 9.33
N ALA A 327 -4.70 1.66 8.85
CA ALA A 327 -4.24 0.33 8.47
C ALA A 327 -3.25 0.37 7.29
N GLN A 328 -3.52 1.20 6.27
CA GLN A 328 -2.61 1.38 5.13
C GLN A 328 -1.29 2.03 5.54
N ASN A 329 -1.30 2.85 6.58
CA ASN A 329 -0.16 3.63 7.05
C ASN A 329 0.51 3.06 8.31
N ALA A 330 0.12 1.86 8.77
CA ALA A 330 0.67 1.19 9.96
C ALA A 330 2.21 1.05 9.93
N GLY A 331 2.80 1.04 8.74
CA GLY A 331 4.25 1.00 8.55
C GLY A 331 5.01 2.21 9.09
N TYR A 332 4.36 3.38 9.28
CA TYR A 332 5.02 4.53 9.94
C TYR A 332 5.29 4.25 11.43
N PHE A 333 4.31 3.70 12.13
CA PHE A 333 4.45 3.32 13.54
C PHE A 333 5.40 2.12 13.69
N THR A 334 5.20 1.10 12.86
CA THR A 334 5.96 -0.16 12.93
C THR A 334 7.46 0.05 12.75
N ARG A 335 7.86 0.91 11.80
CA ARG A 335 9.27 1.24 11.55
C ARG A 335 9.92 2.01 12.71
N ARG A 336 9.12 2.74 13.50
CA ARG A 336 9.62 3.50 14.66
C ARG A 336 9.79 2.60 15.87
N ASP A 337 8.79 1.79 16.18
CA ASP A 337 8.75 0.93 17.36
C ASP A 337 7.73 -0.20 17.13
N PHE A 338 8.24 -1.40 16.86
CA PHE A 338 7.42 -2.58 16.59
C PHE A 338 6.59 -2.98 17.81
N ASP A 339 7.21 -3.07 18.99
CA ASP A 339 6.56 -3.55 20.21
C ASP A 339 5.46 -2.58 20.67
N ARG A 340 5.72 -1.27 20.55
CA ARG A 340 4.71 -0.25 20.87
C ARG A 340 3.59 -0.20 19.83
N SER A 341 3.89 -0.47 18.55
CA SER A 341 2.86 -0.63 17.52
C SER A 341 1.94 -1.82 17.82
N LEU A 342 2.52 -2.95 18.23
CA LEU A 342 1.76 -4.13 18.64
C LEU A 342 0.92 -3.85 19.89
N THR A 343 1.49 -3.12 20.85
CA THR A 343 0.76 -2.69 22.05
C THR A 343 -0.44 -1.81 21.70
N LEU A 344 -0.29 -0.86 20.77
CA LEU A 344 -1.42 -0.06 20.26
C LEU A 344 -2.46 -0.92 19.53
N ALA A 345 -2.03 -1.85 18.66
CA ALA A 345 -2.94 -2.76 17.97
C ALA A 345 -3.79 -3.57 18.95
N ASN A 346 -3.18 -4.05 20.04
CA ASN A 346 -3.87 -4.81 21.09
C ASN A 346 -4.94 -4.02 21.84
N GLN A 347 -4.92 -2.68 21.78
CA GLN A 347 -5.92 -1.82 22.42
C GLN A 347 -7.22 -1.71 21.62
N PHE A 348 -7.27 -2.17 20.36
CA PHE A 348 -8.54 -2.26 19.64
C PHE A 348 -9.47 -3.25 20.34
N GLU A 349 -10.68 -2.80 20.68
CA GLU A 349 -11.67 -3.63 21.40
C GLU A 349 -12.28 -4.70 20.50
N ARG A 350 -12.50 -4.37 19.22
CA ARG A 350 -12.99 -5.34 18.23
C ARG A 350 -11.89 -6.28 17.76
N PRO A 351 -12.08 -7.61 17.84
CA PRO A 351 -11.07 -8.57 17.46
C PRO A 351 -10.67 -8.46 15.97
N GLU A 352 -11.60 -8.09 15.09
CA GLU A 352 -11.32 -7.97 13.65
C GLU A 352 -10.37 -6.79 13.36
N LEU A 353 -10.54 -5.67 14.06
CA LEU A 353 -9.66 -4.51 13.95
C LEU A 353 -8.28 -4.78 14.53
N ARG A 354 -8.21 -5.49 15.67
CA ARG A 354 -6.94 -5.94 16.24
C ARG A 354 -6.17 -6.83 15.28
N LEU A 355 -6.82 -7.87 14.75
CA LEU A 355 -6.23 -8.80 13.79
C LEU A 355 -5.76 -8.07 12.51
N MET A 356 -6.55 -7.10 12.03
CA MET A 356 -6.17 -6.29 10.87
C MET A 356 -4.92 -5.44 11.16
N ALA A 357 -4.87 -4.78 12.32
CA ALA A 357 -3.72 -3.97 12.73
C ALA A 357 -2.45 -4.83 12.86
N GLU A 358 -2.53 -5.97 13.54
CA GLU A 358 -1.43 -6.94 13.67
C GLU A 358 -0.94 -7.45 12.30
N LEU A 359 -1.87 -7.79 11.40
CA LEU A 359 -1.54 -8.21 10.04
C LEU A 359 -0.80 -7.11 9.28
N LYS A 360 -1.23 -5.85 9.41
CA LYS A 360 -0.58 -4.71 8.74
C LYS A 360 0.80 -4.40 9.31
N ILE A 361 0.97 -4.53 10.62
CA ILE A 361 2.27 -4.45 11.28
C ILE A 361 3.20 -5.56 10.74
N ALA A 362 2.73 -6.81 10.70
CA ALA A 362 3.51 -7.92 10.16
C ALA A 362 3.88 -7.72 8.69
N GLN A 363 2.94 -7.23 7.86
CA GLN A 363 3.19 -6.89 6.45
C GLN A 363 4.27 -5.80 6.32
N ALA A 364 4.23 -4.76 7.16
CA ALA A 364 5.22 -3.68 7.13
C ALA A 364 6.63 -4.18 7.49
N VAL A 365 6.76 -5.05 8.49
CA VAL A 365 8.05 -5.66 8.86
C VAL A 365 8.57 -6.52 7.72
N LEU A 366 7.75 -7.40 7.15
CA LEU A 366 8.17 -8.27 6.05
C LEU A 366 8.56 -7.48 4.79
N ALA A 367 7.90 -6.35 4.52
CA ALA A 367 8.27 -5.46 3.42
C ALA A 367 9.64 -4.79 3.67
N SER A 368 9.91 -4.34 4.90
CA SER A 368 11.21 -3.74 5.25
C SER A 368 12.38 -4.74 5.21
N GLN A 369 12.14 -6.03 5.48
CA GLN A 369 13.18 -7.07 5.40
C GLN A 369 13.54 -7.46 3.96
N LEU A 370 12.60 -7.33 3.02
CA LEU A 370 12.85 -7.53 1.58
C LEU A 370 13.56 -6.34 0.93
N ASN A 371 13.43 -5.17 1.55
CA ASN A 371 13.83 -3.90 1.00
C ASN A 371 14.63 -3.13 2.07
N PRO A 372 15.75 -3.70 2.56
CA PRO A 372 16.57 -2.99 3.52
C PRO A 372 17.11 -1.76 2.80
N ALA A 373 16.65 -0.57 3.22
CA ALA A 373 17.46 0.62 2.98
C ALA A 373 18.88 0.29 3.45
N PRO A 374 19.94 0.63 2.69
CA PRO A 374 21.30 0.32 3.09
C PRO A 374 21.47 0.84 4.52
N MET A 375 21.78 -0.08 5.44
CA MET A 375 22.05 0.27 6.82
C MET A 375 23.08 1.38 6.81
N ASP A 376 22.74 2.47 7.48
CA ASP A 376 23.62 3.57 7.83
C ASP A 376 24.90 2.97 8.43
N GLN A 377 25.93 2.78 7.60
CA GLN A 377 27.27 2.42 8.03
C GLN A 377 27.90 3.70 8.57
N THR A 378 27.39 4.20 9.68
CA THR A 378 28.12 5.17 10.48
C THR A 378 28.83 4.42 11.60
N THR A 379 30.16 4.53 11.56
CA THR A 379 31.13 4.27 12.65
C THR A 379 31.42 2.82 13.04
N VAL A 380 32.29 2.18 12.25
CA VAL A 380 33.40 1.40 12.79
C VAL A 380 34.69 2.12 12.41
N GLY A 381 35.39 2.67 13.40
CA GLY A 381 36.68 3.31 13.16
C GLY A 381 37.07 4.33 14.21
N ILE A 382 37.21 3.90 15.46
CA ILE A 382 38.13 4.58 16.38
C ILE A 382 39.53 4.43 15.80
N ARG A 383 40.07 5.52 15.25
CA ARG A 383 41.38 6.10 15.60
C ARG A 383 41.53 7.49 15.03
#